data_AF-A0ABD4RQR5-F1
#
_entry.id   AF-A0ABD4RQR5-F1
#
_cell.length_a   1.000
_cell.length_b   1.000
_cell.length_c   1.000
_cell.angle_alpha   90.00
_cell.angle_beta   90.00
_cell.angle_gamma   90.00
#
_symmetry.space_group_name_H-M   'P 1'
#
loop_
_entity.id
_entity.type
_entity.pdbx_description
1 polymer ?
#
loop_
_entity_poly.entity_id
_entity_poly.type
_entity_poly.pdbx_seq_one_letter_code
_entity_poly.pdbx_strand_id
1 'polypeptide(L)'
;MISPIILSSMHQNLKEIERNELLETNKESKCYGLVLSEADVKDIITSRNDTLKGYGRIELDIKVTKQLIENIYTSQFTNMDDYLEIINDMQEIFYYLKNETDDKICDDEIIEILDELYEKFTGNMDNVRGEAEEFAKKFKFGEV
;
A
#
# COMPACT_ATOMS: atom_id res chain seq x y z
N MET A 1 -6.99 25.03 21.79
CA MET A 1 -7.75 23.76 21.83
C MET A 1 -8.61 23.71 20.58
N ILE A 2 -8.43 22.71 19.72
CA ILE A 2 -9.34 22.47 18.60
C ILE A 2 -10.62 21.82 19.16
N SER A 3 -11.79 22.28 18.74
CA SER A 3 -13.08 21.72 19.19
C SER A 3 -13.23 20.25 18.75
N PRO A 4 -13.76 19.35 19.59
CA PRO A 4 -14.03 17.95 19.21
C PRO A 4 -14.90 17.80 17.95
N ILE A 5 -15.82 18.74 17.71
CA ILE A 5 -16.68 18.74 16.53
C ILE A 5 -15.86 19.00 15.26
N ILE A 6 -14.92 19.96 15.32
CA ILE A 6 -14.05 20.28 14.20
C ILE A 6 -13.16 19.07 13.89
N LEU A 7 -12.60 18.43 14.91
CA LEU A 7 -11.77 17.23 14.74
C LEU A 7 -12.54 16.07 14.11
N SER A 8 -13.78 15.82 14.57
CA SER A 8 -14.63 14.76 14.01
C SER A 8 -15.00 15.04 12.55
N SER A 9 -15.35 16.28 12.21
CA SER A 9 -15.66 16.67 10.83
C SER A 9 -14.45 16.58 9.91
N MET A 10 -13.25 16.96 10.37
CA MET A 10 -12.01 16.80 9.61
C MET A 10 -11.71 15.33 9.33
N HIS A 11 -11.88 14.45 10.33
CA HIS A 11 -11.67 13.01 10.17
C HIS A 11 -12.60 12.38 9.13
N GLN A 12 -13.88 12.79 9.11
CA GLN A 12 -14.82 12.30 8.11
C GLN A 12 -14.48 12.80 6.70
N ASN A 13 -14.09 14.06 6.55
CA ASN A 13 -13.67 14.61 5.26
C ASN A 13 -12.41 13.90 4.74
N LEU A 14 -11.43 13.61 5.60
CA LEU A 14 -10.21 12.88 5.20
C LEU A 14 -10.56 11.48 4.67
N LYS A 15 -11.40 10.73 5.39
CA LYS A 15 -11.87 9.42 4.92
C LYS A 15 -12.58 9.46 3.58
N GLU A 16 -13.36 10.52 3.34
CA GLU A 16 -14.05 10.73 2.08
C GLU A 16 -13.07 11.06 0.93
N ILE A 17 -12.04 11.87 1.20
CA ILE A 17 -10.97 12.15 0.24
C ILE A 17 -10.21 10.87 -0.10
N GLU A 18 -9.73 10.11 0.89
CA GLU A 18 -9.01 8.84 0.69
C GLU A 18 -9.83 7.85 -0.14
N ARG A 19 -11.12 7.69 0.21
CA ARG A 19 -12.03 6.80 -0.52
C ARG A 19 -12.19 7.23 -1.98
N ASN A 20 -12.45 8.52 -2.21
CA ASN A 20 -12.64 9.02 -3.56
C ASN A 20 -11.36 8.86 -4.39
N GLU A 21 -10.18 9.14 -3.81
CA GLU A 21 -8.91 9.00 -4.52
C GLU A 21 -8.59 7.54 -4.90
N LEU A 22 -8.96 6.57 -4.05
CA LEU A 22 -8.81 5.15 -4.37
C LEU A 22 -9.81 4.70 -5.44
N LEU A 23 -11.07 5.12 -5.36
CA LEU A 23 -12.07 4.82 -6.40
C LEU A 23 -11.69 5.40 -7.77
N GLU A 24 -10.99 6.53 -7.78
CA GLU A 24 -10.54 7.17 -9.01
C GLU A 24 -9.50 6.32 -9.78
N THR A 25 -8.77 5.43 -9.11
CA THR A 25 -7.86 4.48 -9.78
C THR A 25 -8.59 3.55 -10.76
N ASN A 26 -9.88 3.27 -10.52
CA ASN A 26 -10.74 2.52 -11.42
C ASN A 26 -10.90 3.14 -12.82
N LYS A 27 -10.57 4.43 -12.99
CA LYS A 27 -10.59 5.07 -14.31
C LYS A 27 -9.62 4.42 -15.28
N GLU A 28 -8.48 3.97 -14.78
CA GLU A 28 -7.41 3.36 -15.58
C GLU A 28 -7.39 1.84 -15.42
N SER A 29 -7.49 1.32 -14.19
CA SER A 29 -7.42 -0.12 -13.90
C SER A 29 -8.53 -0.93 -14.59
N LYS A 30 -9.69 -0.33 -14.86
CA LYS A 30 -10.79 -1.00 -15.59
C LYS A 30 -10.39 -1.48 -16.99
N CYS A 31 -9.42 -0.83 -17.62
CA CYS A 31 -8.90 -1.25 -18.93
C CYS A 31 -8.16 -2.59 -18.85
N TYR A 32 -7.69 -2.95 -17.66
CA TYR A 32 -7.05 -4.22 -17.32
C TYR A 32 -8.04 -5.24 -16.73
N GLY A 33 -9.34 -4.89 -16.65
CA GLY A 33 -10.37 -5.73 -16.04
C GLY A 33 -10.43 -5.67 -14.51
N LEU A 34 -9.71 -4.73 -13.89
CA LEU A 34 -9.58 -4.60 -12.44
C LEU A 34 -10.40 -3.41 -11.94
N VAL A 35 -11.38 -3.65 -11.07
CA VAL A 35 -12.29 -2.60 -10.57
C VAL A 35 -12.57 -2.81 -9.08
N LEU A 36 -12.12 -1.88 -8.25
CA LEU A 36 -12.43 -1.84 -6.82
C LEU A 36 -13.87 -1.36 -6.59
N SER A 37 -14.61 -2.10 -5.78
CA SER A 37 -15.88 -1.65 -5.23
C SER A 37 -15.67 -0.70 -4.04
N GLU A 38 -16.75 -0.05 -3.62
CA GLU A 38 -16.77 0.74 -2.37
C GLU A 38 -16.39 -0.09 -1.14
N ALA A 39 -16.72 -1.39 -1.13
CA ALA A 39 -16.35 -2.31 -0.05
C ALA A 39 -14.85 -2.59 -0.07
N ASP A 40 -14.28 -2.86 -1.25
CA ASP A 40 -12.84 -3.12 -1.41
C ASP A 40 -12.01 -1.91 -0.98
N VAL A 41 -12.41 -0.71 -1.40
CA VAL A 41 -11.75 0.55 -0.99
C VAL A 41 -11.80 0.75 0.52
N LYS A 42 -12.95 0.45 1.15
CA LYS A 42 -13.07 0.53 2.61
C LYS A 42 -12.16 -0.47 3.30
N ASP A 43 -12.00 -1.67 2.75
CA ASP A 43 -11.13 -2.71 3.30
C ASP A 43 -9.66 -2.33 3.15
N ILE A 44 -9.24 -1.78 2.00
CA ILE A 44 -7.89 -1.22 1.79
C ILE A 44 -7.55 -0.17 2.84
N ILE A 45 -8.44 0.82 3.03
CA ILE A 45 -8.24 1.90 4.02
C ILE A 45 -8.19 1.33 5.44
N THR A 46 -9.01 0.33 5.76
CA THR A 46 -9.04 -0.28 7.09
C THR A 46 -7.74 -1.05 7.36
N SER A 47 -7.33 -1.91 6.43
CA SER A 47 -6.08 -2.68 6.51
C SER A 47 -4.87 -1.76 6.63
N ARG A 48 -4.80 -0.69 5.82
CA ARG A 48 -3.75 0.33 5.92
C ARG A 48 -3.66 0.93 7.32
N ASN A 49 -4.80 1.37 7.86
CA ASN A 49 -4.86 2.04 9.15
C ASN A 49 -4.44 1.10 10.29
N ASP A 50 -4.81 -0.18 10.21
CA ASP A 50 -4.41 -1.19 11.17
C ASP A 50 -2.90 -1.46 11.11
N THR A 51 -2.32 -1.54 9.90
CA THR A 51 -0.87 -1.67 9.69
C THR A 51 -0.10 -0.48 10.23
N LEU A 52 -0.49 0.75 9.86
CA LEU A 52 0.13 1.98 10.37
C LEU A 52 0.09 2.05 11.89
N LYS A 53 -1.07 1.73 12.48
CA LYS A 53 -1.25 1.68 13.93
C LYS A 53 -0.35 0.62 14.58
N GLY A 54 -0.20 -0.56 13.95
CA GLY A 54 0.70 -1.63 14.39
C GLY A 54 2.16 -1.18 14.49
N TYR A 55 2.61 -0.37 13.52
CA TYR A 55 3.95 0.22 13.50
C TYR A 55 4.07 1.56 14.25
N GLY A 56 2.99 2.05 14.87
CA GLY A 56 2.98 3.35 15.56
C GLY A 56 3.17 4.56 14.62
N ARG A 57 2.80 4.43 13.35
CA ARG A 57 2.91 5.44 12.30
C ARG A 57 1.61 6.24 12.14
N ILE A 58 1.73 7.50 11.72
CA ILE A 58 0.61 8.38 11.39
C ILE A 58 0.87 8.98 10.01
N GLU A 59 0.00 8.69 9.06
CA GLU A 59 0.02 9.23 7.71
C GLU A 59 -1.39 9.70 7.34
N LEU A 60 -1.49 10.86 6.66
CA LEU A 60 -2.78 11.53 6.40
C LEU A 60 -3.23 11.47 4.94
N ASP A 61 -2.31 11.24 4.01
CA ASP A 61 -2.62 11.03 2.60
C ASP A 61 -2.59 9.54 2.25
N ILE A 62 -3.07 9.20 1.05
CA ILE A 62 -3.14 7.83 0.52
C ILE A 62 -2.20 7.65 -0.69
N LYS A 63 -1.20 8.53 -0.85
CA LYS A 63 -0.35 8.60 -2.04
C LYS A 63 0.37 7.27 -2.29
N VAL A 64 1.00 6.71 -1.26
CA VAL A 64 1.73 5.44 -1.35
C VAL A 64 0.81 4.31 -1.83
N THR A 65 -0.36 4.16 -1.21
CA THR A 65 -1.33 3.11 -1.58
C THR A 65 -1.78 3.25 -3.04
N LYS A 66 -1.95 4.48 -3.55
CA LYS A 66 -2.26 4.70 -4.96
C LYS A 66 -1.12 4.31 -5.88
N GLN A 67 0.12 4.68 -5.55
CA GLN A 67 1.30 4.30 -6.34
C GLN A 67 1.46 2.77 -6.38
N LEU A 68 1.22 2.07 -5.26
CA LEU A 68 1.20 0.61 -5.24
C LEU A 68 0.10 0.05 -6.14
N ILE A 69 -1.13 0.57 -6.05
CA ILE A 69 -2.25 0.18 -6.92
C ILE A 69 -1.90 0.37 -8.39
N GLU A 70 -1.25 1.48 -8.75
CA GLU A 70 -0.81 1.79 -10.11
C GLU A 70 0.13 0.73 -10.67
N ASN A 71 1.13 0.30 -9.89
CA ASN A 71 2.02 -0.78 -10.28
C ASN A 71 1.25 -2.11 -10.42
N ILE A 72 0.45 -2.45 -9.41
CA ILE A 72 -0.30 -3.72 -9.36
C ILE A 72 -1.26 -3.85 -10.55
N TYR A 73 -2.07 -2.84 -10.88
CA TYR A 73 -3.05 -3.00 -11.95
C TYR A 73 -2.42 -3.09 -13.34
N THR A 74 -1.16 -2.64 -13.51
CA THR A 74 -0.43 -2.76 -14.78
C THR A 74 0.27 -4.10 -14.96
N SER A 75 0.42 -4.87 -13.88
CA SER A 75 1.04 -6.19 -13.92
C SER A 75 0.16 -7.22 -14.63
N GLN A 76 0.79 -8.07 -15.45
CA GLN A 76 0.11 -9.22 -16.07
C GLN A 76 -0.20 -10.35 -15.07
N PHE A 77 0.36 -10.29 -13.87
CA PHE A 77 0.22 -11.34 -12.84
C PHE A 77 -0.93 -11.08 -11.87
N THR A 78 -1.62 -9.96 -12.00
CA THR A 78 -2.80 -9.61 -11.20
C THR A 78 -4.09 -9.88 -11.96
N ASN A 79 -5.09 -10.42 -11.27
CA ASN A 79 -6.44 -10.57 -11.77
C ASN A 79 -7.47 -10.11 -10.72
N MET A 80 -8.75 -10.09 -11.07
CA MET A 80 -9.76 -9.53 -10.17
C MET A 80 -9.96 -10.37 -8.88
N ASP A 81 -9.68 -11.68 -8.92
CA ASP A 81 -9.91 -12.56 -7.78
C ASP A 81 -8.88 -12.31 -6.66
N ASP A 82 -7.67 -11.87 -7.01
CA ASP A 82 -6.56 -11.60 -6.06
C ASP A 82 -6.24 -10.10 -5.87
N TYR A 83 -6.84 -9.21 -6.67
CA TYR A 83 -6.49 -7.78 -6.69
C TYR A 83 -6.53 -7.11 -5.30
N LEU A 84 -7.60 -7.29 -4.54
CA LEU A 84 -7.74 -6.71 -3.19
C LEU A 84 -6.69 -7.28 -2.22
N GLU A 85 -6.42 -8.57 -2.30
CA GLU A 85 -5.44 -9.26 -1.45
C GLU A 85 -4.03 -8.74 -1.73
N ILE A 86 -3.63 -8.68 -3.00
CA ILE A 86 -2.32 -8.17 -3.41
C ILE A 86 -2.09 -6.72 -2.97
N ILE A 87 -3.10 -5.85 -3.11
CA ILE A 87 -2.99 -4.45 -2.64
C ILE A 87 -2.72 -4.42 -1.13
N ASN A 88 -3.46 -5.23 -0.36
CA ASN A 88 -3.33 -5.27 1.09
C ASN A 88 -1.98 -5.84 1.55
N ASP A 89 -1.47 -6.85 0.86
CA ASP A 89 -0.16 -7.41 1.18
C ASP A 89 0.98 -6.48 0.78
N MET A 90 0.91 -5.85 -0.40
CA MET A 90 1.93 -4.89 -0.85
C MET A 90 2.09 -3.72 0.12
N GLN A 91 0.98 -3.15 0.60
CA GLN A 91 1.06 -2.07 1.59
C GLN A 91 1.62 -2.56 2.92
N GLU A 92 1.33 -3.79 3.35
CA GLU A 92 1.89 -4.35 4.57
C GLU A 92 3.41 -4.49 4.47
N ILE A 93 3.90 -5.03 3.36
CA ILE A 93 5.33 -5.20 3.10
C ILE A 93 6.01 -3.83 2.95
N PHE A 94 5.36 -2.84 2.32
CA PHE A 94 5.85 -1.47 2.25
C PHE A 94 6.11 -0.89 3.65
N TYR A 95 5.12 -0.94 4.54
CA TYR A 95 5.26 -0.39 5.88
C TYR A 95 6.20 -1.19 6.77
N TYR A 96 6.31 -2.50 6.55
CA TYR A 96 7.35 -3.33 7.13
C TYR A 96 8.75 -2.82 6.74
N LEU A 97 9.02 -2.62 5.44
CA LEU A 97 10.30 -2.11 4.96
C LEU A 97 10.61 -0.71 5.49
N LYS A 98 9.62 0.19 5.51
CA LYS A 98 9.77 1.53 6.12
C LYS A 98 10.21 1.45 7.57
N ASN A 99 9.60 0.56 8.35
CA ASN A 99 9.92 0.37 9.75
C ASN A 99 11.30 -0.27 9.94
N GLU A 100 11.61 -1.33 9.21
CA GLU A 100 12.85 -2.07 9.40
C GLU A 100 14.09 -1.31 8.90
N THR A 101 13.91 -0.34 8.00
CA THR A 101 14.98 0.52 7.50
C THR A 101 15.14 1.82 8.29
N ASP A 102 14.37 2.02 9.36
CA ASP A 102 14.28 3.29 10.12
C ASP A 102 14.01 4.51 9.21
N ASP A 103 13.14 4.37 8.21
CA ASP A 103 12.83 5.42 7.23
C ASP A 103 14.04 5.93 6.42
N LYS A 104 15.16 5.20 6.39
CA LYS A 104 16.37 5.60 5.66
C LYS A 104 16.27 5.41 4.15
N ILE A 105 15.34 4.57 3.69
CA ILE A 105 14.99 4.39 2.29
C ILE A 105 13.71 5.19 2.02
N CYS A 106 13.70 5.94 0.91
CA CYS A 106 12.55 6.76 0.58
C CYS A 106 11.38 5.94 0.02
N ASP A 107 10.19 6.53 0.01
CA ASP A 107 8.97 5.80 -0.36
C ASP A 107 9.01 5.32 -1.81
N ASP A 108 9.49 6.16 -2.74
CA ASP A 108 9.57 5.82 -4.16
C ASP A 108 10.55 4.65 -4.40
N GLU A 109 11.67 4.59 -3.67
CA GLU A 109 12.63 3.46 -3.75
C GLU A 109 12.02 2.15 -3.22
N ILE A 110 11.24 2.20 -2.12
CA ILE A 110 10.57 0.98 -1.61
C ILE A 110 9.50 0.52 -2.59
N ILE A 111 8.74 1.44 -3.19
CA ILE A 111 7.73 1.12 -4.20
C ILE A 111 8.38 0.46 -5.42
N GLU A 112 9.52 0.97 -5.90
CA GLU A 112 10.28 0.38 -7.01
C GLU A 112 10.77 -1.03 -6.66
N ILE A 113 11.34 -1.22 -5.46
CA ILE A 113 11.76 -2.56 -4.99
C ILE A 113 10.56 -3.53 -5.00
N LEU A 114 9.41 -3.12 -4.48
CA LEU A 114 8.24 -4.00 -4.41
C LEU A 114 7.70 -4.38 -5.80
N ASP A 115 7.67 -3.43 -6.73
CA ASP A 115 7.29 -3.68 -8.12
C ASP A 115 8.24 -4.67 -8.81
N GLU A 116 9.55 -4.44 -8.68
CA GLU A 116 10.56 -5.36 -9.23
C GLU A 116 10.45 -6.77 -8.64
N LEU A 117 10.20 -6.88 -7.33
CA LEU A 117 10.01 -8.17 -6.68
C LEU A 117 8.74 -8.87 -7.14
N TYR A 118 7.63 -8.13 -7.24
CA TYR A 118 6.35 -8.68 -7.68
C TYR A 118 6.44 -9.24 -9.10
N GLU A 119 7.06 -8.49 -10.01
CA GLU A 119 7.32 -8.95 -11.38
C GLU A 119 8.32 -10.13 -11.44
N LYS A 120 9.44 -10.04 -10.70
CA LYS A 120 10.46 -11.10 -10.64
C LYS A 120 9.88 -12.43 -10.18
N PHE A 121 8.95 -12.40 -9.22
CA PHE A 121 8.32 -13.59 -8.67
C PHE A 121 6.97 -13.91 -9.31
N THR A 122 6.66 -13.30 -10.45
CA THR A 122 5.46 -13.61 -11.26
C THR A 122 4.17 -13.52 -10.44
N GLY A 123 4.09 -12.50 -9.58
CA GLY A 123 2.95 -12.25 -8.69
C GLY A 123 2.90 -13.11 -7.41
N ASN A 124 3.91 -13.94 -7.14
CA ASN A 124 3.92 -14.78 -5.95
C ASN A 124 4.26 -13.96 -4.69
N MET A 125 3.22 -13.62 -3.93
CA MET A 125 3.30 -12.80 -2.72
C MET A 125 4.18 -13.39 -1.61
N ASP A 126 4.18 -14.71 -1.44
CA ASP A 126 5.03 -15.38 -0.43
C ASP A 126 6.52 -15.14 -0.71
N ASN A 127 6.92 -15.24 -1.99
CA ASN A 127 8.29 -14.98 -2.41
C ASN A 127 8.66 -13.50 -2.30
N VAL A 128 7.73 -12.58 -2.65
CA VAL A 128 7.97 -11.13 -2.48
C VAL A 128 8.21 -10.80 -1.01
N ARG A 129 7.37 -11.30 -0.11
CA ARG A 129 7.50 -11.09 1.33
C ARG A 129 8.84 -11.64 1.84
N GLY A 130 9.20 -12.86 1.46
CA GLY A 130 10.47 -13.47 1.86
C GLY A 130 11.70 -12.68 1.40
N GLU A 131 11.72 -12.19 0.16
CA GLU A 131 12.84 -11.39 -0.35
C GLU A 131 12.88 -9.99 0.29
N ALA A 132 11.73 -9.37 0.56
CA ALA A 132 11.66 -8.10 1.28
C ALA A 132 12.21 -8.23 2.73
N GLU A 133 11.90 -9.32 3.42
CA GLU A 133 12.46 -9.62 4.74
C GLU A 133 13.99 -9.83 4.68
N GLU A 134 14.50 -10.54 3.68
CA GLU A 134 15.93 -10.72 3.48
C GLU A 134 16.64 -9.40 3.14
N PHE A 135 16.02 -8.56 2.32
CA PHE A 135 16.51 -7.21 2.03
C PHE A 135 16.62 -6.37 3.30
N ALA A 136 15.57 -6.33 4.13
CA ALA A 136 15.57 -5.60 5.39
C ALA A 136 16.67 -6.06 6.35
N LYS A 137 16.91 -7.39 6.44
CA LYS A 137 18.01 -7.95 7.24
C LYS A 137 19.37 -7.46 6.75
N LYS A 138 19.65 -7.57 5.44
CA LYS A 138 20.91 -7.11 4.83
C LYS A 138 21.14 -5.62 5.08
N PHE A 139 20.09 -4.81 4.95
CA PHE A 139 20.15 -3.38 5.22
C PHE A 139 20.54 -3.08 6.67
N LYS A 140 19.95 -3.79 7.63
CA LYS A 140 20.31 -3.66 9.06
C LYS A 140 21.76 -4.04 9.35
N PHE A 141 22.34 -4.96 8.58
CA PHE A 141 23.74 -5.37 8.71
C PHE A 141 24.72 -4.55 7.86
N GLY A 142 24.23 -3.59 7.05
CA GLY A 142 25.06 -2.76 6.17
C GLY A 142 25.64 -3.50 4.96
N GLU A 143 24.93 -4.52 4.49
CA GLU A 143 25.33 -5.38 3.35
C GLU A 143 24.73 -4.93 2.00
N VAL A 144 23.89 -3.90 2.03
CA VAL A 144 23.28 -3.20 0.87
C VAL A 144 23.34 -1.70 1.09
#